data_AF-A0A7X8PQA5-F1
#
_entry.id   AF-A0A7X8PQA5-F1
#
_cell.length_a   1.000
_cell.length_b   1.000
_cell.length_c   1.000
_cell.angle_alpha   90.00
_cell.angle_beta   90.00
_cell.angle_gamma   90.00
#
_symmetry.space_group_name_H-M   'P 1'
#
loop_
_entity.id
_entity.type
_entity.pdbx_description
1 polymer ?
#
loop_
_entity_poly.entity_id
_entity_poly.type
_entity_poly.pdbx_seq_one_letter_code
_entity_poly.pdbx_strand_id
1 'polypeptide(L)'
;MDTVYLDYLKLVLFVTAGAVMVSGLLFITVKRQKQGRADRAGKSGGRSAGSARTRVDGGNVSIFFDKRRNAILIPYVPDKYGSGKATAGIIWLDMPYRPDALGREVKAAMASCKNAEPADNAELMDRLGARGWKEFTEGKLSVSVYYKENKGILMNSTVRTPEGAYVFTVRGHEICLPADADHSSLGEGILELLKKCR
;
A
#
# COMPACT_ATOMS: atom_id res chain seq x y z
N MET A 1 45.52 -48.92 -4.82
CA MET A 1 44.69 -47.72 -5.02
C MET A 1 43.26 -48.15 -4.77
N ASP A 2 42.75 -47.78 -3.61
CA ASP A 2 41.57 -48.41 -3.02
C ASP A 2 40.30 -47.87 -3.67
N THR A 3 39.42 -48.79 -4.04
CA THR A 3 38.14 -48.53 -4.73
C THR A 3 37.27 -47.49 -4.02
N VAL A 4 37.40 -47.41 -2.70
CA VAL A 4 36.72 -46.44 -1.82
C VAL A 4 37.11 -44.99 -2.15
N TYR A 5 38.37 -44.74 -2.52
CA TYR A 5 38.84 -43.39 -2.86
C TYR A 5 38.26 -42.90 -4.20
N LEU A 6 38.07 -43.83 -5.14
CA LEU A 6 37.48 -43.57 -6.45
C LEU A 6 35.99 -43.22 -6.35
N ASP A 7 35.26 -43.87 -5.44
CA ASP A 7 33.84 -43.57 -5.22
C ASP A 7 33.63 -42.26 -4.44
N TYR A 8 34.54 -41.92 -3.53
CA TYR A 8 34.54 -40.61 -2.87
C TYR A 8 34.81 -39.48 -3.86
N LEU A 9 35.78 -39.65 -4.77
CA LEU A 9 36.10 -38.66 -5.80
C LEU A 9 34.91 -38.42 -6.74
N LYS A 10 34.19 -39.49 -7.12
CA LYS A 10 32.97 -39.37 -7.93
C LYS A 10 31.87 -38.62 -7.17
N LEU A 11 31.65 -38.92 -5.89
CA LEU A 11 30.64 -38.25 -5.07
C LEU A 11 30.93 -36.74 -4.97
N VAL A 12 32.18 -36.36 -4.71
CA VAL A 12 32.61 -34.96 -4.64
C VAL A 12 32.43 -34.25 -5.98
N LEU A 13 32.74 -34.91 -7.10
CA LEU A 13 32.50 -34.35 -8.44
C LEU A 13 31.01 -34.16 -8.76
N PHE A 14 30.14 -35.08 -8.32
CA PHE A 14 28.69 -34.94 -8.50
C PHE A 14 28.09 -33.81 -7.65
N VAL A 15 28.52 -33.66 -6.40
CA VAL A 15 28.02 -32.60 -5.51
C VAL A 15 28.49 -31.22 -5.97
N THR A 16 29.74 -31.10 -6.43
CA THR A 16 30.28 -29.83 -6.94
C THR A 16 29.64 -29.42 -8.27
N ALA A 17 29.40 -30.36 -9.19
CA ALA A 17 28.67 -30.08 -10.43
C ALA A 17 27.21 -29.65 -10.21
N GLY A 18 26.53 -30.23 -9.21
CA GLY A 18 25.17 -29.84 -8.83
C GLY A 18 25.06 -28.42 -8.28
N ALA A 19 26.01 -28.00 -7.43
CA ALA A 19 26.01 -26.66 -6.84
C ALA A 19 26.21 -25.52 -7.87
N VAL A 20 27.02 -25.76 -8.91
CA VAL A 20 27.26 -24.77 -9.97
C VAL A 20 26.03 -24.59 -10.87
N MET A 21 25.29 -25.67 -11.16
CA MET A 21 24.07 -25.63 -11.99
C MET A 21 22.92 -24.86 -11.33
N VAL A 22 22.71 -25.03 -10.02
CA VAL A 22 21.65 -24.31 -9.27
C VAL A 22 21.96 -22.80 -9.19
N SER A 23 23.24 -22.46 -9.00
CA SER A 23 23.70 -21.06 -8.96
C SER A 23 23.53 -20.34 -10.30
N GLY A 24 23.79 -21.03 -11.42
CA GLY A 24 23.60 -20.49 -12.77
C GLY A 24 22.14 -20.25 -13.14
N LEU A 25 21.23 -21.17 -12.76
CA LEU A 25 19.79 -21.03 -13.02
C LEU A 25 19.16 -19.85 -12.27
N LEU A 26 19.56 -19.59 -11.03
CA LEU A 26 19.13 -18.42 -10.25
C LEU A 26 19.62 -17.10 -10.86
N PHE A 27 20.83 -17.08 -11.44
CA PHE A 27 21.35 -15.85 -12.06
C PHE A 27 20.64 -15.50 -13.38
N ILE A 28 20.20 -16.51 -14.15
CA ILE A 28 19.47 -16.30 -15.40
C ILE A 28 18.04 -15.81 -15.15
N THR A 29 17.35 -16.30 -14.10
CA THR A 29 15.98 -15.85 -13.80
C THR A 29 15.92 -14.40 -13.30
N VAL A 30 16.89 -13.97 -12.48
CA VAL A 30 16.95 -12.58 -11.97
C VAL A 30 17.27 -11.57 -13.09
N LYS A 31 18.11 -11.94 -14.07
CA LYS A 31 18.46 -11.02 -15.18
C LYS A 31 17.31 -10.82 -16.16
N ARG A 32 16.45 -11.84 -16.36
CA ARG A 32 15.27 -11.76 -17.26
C ARG A 32 14.17 -10.85 -16.72
N GLN A 33 14.11 -10.63 -15.41
CA GLN A 33 13.11 -9.76 -14.78
C GLN A 33 13.45 -8.26 -14.89
N LYS A 34 14.73 -7.90 -15.10
CA LYS A 34 15.17 -6.51 -15.30
C LYS A 34 15.10 -6.03 -16.76
N GLN A 35 15.13 -6.93 -17.75
CA GLN A 35 15.04 -6.56 -19.17
C GLN A 35 13.59 -6.45 -19.71
N GLY A 36 12.59 -7.03 -19.03
CA GLY A 36 11.17 -6.88 -19.42
C GLY A 36 10.52 -5.53 -19.07
N ARG A 37 11.27 -4.60 -18.46
CA ARG A 37 10.77 -3.31 -17.97
C ARG A 37 11.09 -2.11 -18.89
N ALA A 38 11.80 -2.34 -20.00
CA ALA A 38 12.22 -1.28 -20.94
C ALA A 38 11.41 -1.22 -22.26
N ASP A 39 10.64 -2.25 -22.63
CA ASP A 39 9.95 -2.35 -23.93
C ASP A 39 8.43 -2.09 -23.90
N ARG A 40 7.91 -1.38 -22.89
CA ARG A 40 6.49 -0.92 -22.87
C ARG A 40 6.32 0.59 -22.93
N ALA A 41 7.27 1.28 -23.55
CA ALA A 41 7.10 2.66 -23.99
C ALA A 41 6.72 2.68 -25.49
N GLY A 42 5.42 2.62 -25.79
CA GLY A 42 4.94 2.87 -27.15
C GLY A 42 3.62 2.19 -27.52
N LYS A 43 2.57 3.01 -27.64
CA LYS A 43 1.32 2.79 -28.40
C LYS A 43 0.33 1.73 -27.90
N SER A 44 -0.65 2.20 -27.13
CA SER A 44 -2.07 1.90 -27.37
C SER A 44 -2.86 3.09 -26.82
N GLY A 45 -3.43 3.95 -27.66
CA GLY A 45 -4.67 3.64 -28.34
C GLY A 45 -5.82 4.11 -27.46
N GLY A 46 -6.33 5.31 -27.74
CA GLY A 46 -7.42 5.92 -27.01
C GLY A 46 -8.64 4.99 -26.99
N ARG A 47 -8.98 4.52 -25.80
CA ARG A 47 -10.36 4.28 -25.41
C ARG A 47 -10.61 5.19 -24.24
N SER A 48 -11.51 6.16 -24.45
CA SER A 48 -12.28 6.78 -23.39
C SER A 48 -13.00 5.62 -22.68
N ALA A 49 -12.32 5.04 -21.68
CA ALA A 49 -12.97 4.19 -20.71
C ALA A 49 -13.81 5.15 -19.88
N GLY A 50 -15.11 5.20 -20.18
CA GLY A 50 -16.08 5.79 -19.26
C GLY A 50 -15.73 5.28 -17.88
N SER A 51 -15.41 6.20 -16.97
CA SER A 51 -15.02 5.94 -15.59
C SER A 51 -15.98 4.91 -15.01
N ALA A 52 -15.60 3.64 -15.01
CA ALA A 52 -16.37 2.59 -14.40
C ALA A 52 -16.45 2.95 -12.92
N ARG A 53 -17.61 3.44 -12.49
CA ARG A 53 -17.88 3.78 -11.10
C ARG A 53 -17.74 2.50 -10.29
N THR A 54 -16.53 2.26 -9.82
CA THR A 54 -16.23 1.09 -9.01
C THR A 54 -16.84 1.37 -7.64
N ARG A 55 -17.93 0.67 -7.33
CA ARG A 55 -18.65 0.81 -6.07
C ARG A 55 -17.76 0.32 -4.93
N VAL A 56 -17.64 1.12 -3.89
CA VAL A 56 -17.00 0.72 -2.63
C VAL A 56 -18.02 -0.04 -1.79
N ASP A 57 -17.66 -1.23 -1.34
CA ASP A 57 -18.48 -2.12 -0.49
C ASP A 57 -17.92 -2.28 0.94
N GLY A 58 -16.76 -1.69 1.23
CA GLY A 58 -16.11 -1.79 2.53
C GLY A 58 -14.73 -1.13 2.58
N GLY A 59 -14.11 -1.18 3.77
CA GLY A 59 -12.72 -0.79 3.99
C GLY A 59 -12.53 0.54 4.72
N ASN A 60 -11.41 0.62 5.45
CA ASN A 60 -10.95 1.79 6.18
C ASN A 60 -9.51 2.09 5.75
N VAL A 61 -9.17 3.35 5.53
CA VAL A 61 -7.84 3.77 5.08
C VAL A 61 -7.46 5.04 5.82
N SER A 62 -6.25 5.06 6.40
CA SER A 62 -5.63 6.32 6.80
C SER A 62 -4.64 6.74 5.71
N ILE A 63 -4.74 8.00 5.28
CA ILE A 63 -3.92 8.56 4.23
C ILE A 63 -2.98 9.57 4.88
N PHE A 64 -1.69 9.24 4.93
CA PHE A 64 -0.66 10.12 5.45
C PHE A 64 -0.02 10.90 4.32
N PHE A 65 0.20 12.19 4.52
CA PHE A 65 0.88 13.07 3.57
C PHE A 65 2.17 13.58 4.18
N ASP A 66 3.29 13.33 3.49
CA ASP A 66 4.58 13.87 3.92
C ASP A 66 4.71 15.38 3.62
N LYS A 67 5.85 15.97 4.00
CA LYS A 67 6.15 17.39 3.77
C LYS A 67 6.19 17.76 2.28
N ARG A 68 6.43 16.79 1.39
CA ARG A 68 6.43 16.95 -0.07
C ARG A 68 5.07 16.64 -0.69
N ARG A 69 4.07 16.33 0.13
CA ARG A 69 2.71 15.91 -0.26
C ARG A 69 2.67 14.56 -0.98
N ASN A 70 3.68 13.70 -0.85
CA ASN A 70 3.51 12.30 -1.24
C ASN A 70 2.50 11.63 -0.29
N ALA A 71 1.64 10.78 -0.83
CA ALA A 71 0.60 10.10 -0.07
C ALA A 71 1.01 8.65 0.25
N ILE A 72 0.74 8.24 1.48
CA ILE A 72 0.98 6.91 2.02
C ILE A 72 -0.37 6.40 2.52
N LEU A 73 -0.96 5.46 1.81
CA LEU A 73 -2.29 4.92 2.11
C LEU A 73 -2.09 3.62 2.87
N ILE A 74 -2.60 3.58 4.10
CA ILE A 74 -2.51 2.43 4.98
C ILE A 74 -3.93 1.92 5.22
N PRO A 75 -4.30 0.74 4.68
CA PRO A 75 -5.57 0.11 4.98
C PRO A 75 -5.63 -0.34 6.46
N TYR A 76 -6.82 -0.31 7.04
CA TYR A 76 -7.10 -0.77 8.40
C TYR A 76 -8.23 -1.80 8.40
N VAL A 77 -8.01 -2.87 9.14
CA VAL A 77 -9.00 -3.94 9.39
C VAL A 77 -9.24 -4.09 10.89
N PRO A 78 -10.45 -4.49 11.32
CA PRO A 78 -10.68 -4.81 12.72
C PRO A 78 -9.85 -6.03 13.13
N ASP A 79 -9.23 -5.98 14.30
CA ASP A 79 -8.68 -7.16 14.95
C ASP A 79 -9.78 -8.03 15.57
N LYS A 80 -9.39 -9.13 16.22
CA LYS A 80 -10.31 -10.05 16.90
C LYS A 80 -11.15 -9.40 18.02
N TYR A 81 -10.79 -8.19 18.46
CA TYR A 81 -11.52 -7.40 19.46
C TYR A 81 -12.28 -6.22 18.84
N GLY A 82 -12.31 -6.12 17.50
CA GLY A 82 -12.97 -5.04 16.77
C GLY A 82 -12.18 -3.72 16.73
N SER A 83 -10.94 -3.70 17.23
CA SER A 83 -10.08 -2.51 17.17
C SER A 83 -9.42 -2.41 15.79
N GLY A 84 -9.46 -1.24 15.17
CA GLY A 84 -8.81 -1.03 13.87
C GLY A 84 -7.29 -1.17 13.96
N LYS A 85 -6.73 -2.07 13.16
CA LYS A 85 -5.28 -2.31 13.01
C LYS A 85 -4.87 -2.13 11.55
N ALA A 86 -3.69 -1.54 11.37
CA ALA A 86 -3.11 -1.34 10.04
C ALA A 86 -2.76 -2.68 9.38
N THR A 87 -2.85 -2.73 8.06
CA THR A 87 -2.41 -3.87 7.25
C THR A 87 -1.04 -3.58 6.63
N ALA A 88 -0.39 -4.62 6.11
CA ALA A 88 0.90 -4.49 5.42
C ALA A 88 0.76 -4.02 3.96
N GLY A 89 -0.49 -3.86 3.48
CA GLY A 89 -0.83 -3.45 2.11
C GLY A 89 -0.69 -1.94 1.88
N ILE A 90 0.48 -1.38 2.18
CA ILE A 90 0.76 0.05 2.04
C ILE A 90 0.84 0.42 0.56
N ILE A 91 0.12 1.48 0.16
CA ILE A 91 0.22 2.07 -1.18
C ILE A 91 0.92 3.42 -1.08
N TRP A 92 1.94 3.62 -1.91
CA TRP A 92 2.70 4.85 -2.01
C TRP A 92 2.33 5.58 -3.30
N LEU A 93 2.06 6.88 -3.20
CA LEU A 93 1.72 7.73 -4.34
C LEU A 93 2.53 9.02 -4.28
N ASP A 94 3.52 9.13 -5.16
CA ASP A 94 4.42 10.26 -5.23
C ASP A 94 3.80 11.45 -5.97
N MET A 95 4.12 12.66 -5.52
CA MET A 95 3.77 13.89 -6.23
C MET A 95 4.63 14.06 -7.51
N PRO A 96 4.07 14.62 -8.59
CA PRO A 96 2.71 15.16 -8.70
C PRO A 96 1.68 14.08 -9.05
N TYR A 97 0.52 14.09 -8.37
CA TYR A 97 -0.62 13.27 -8.74
C TYR A 97 -1.89 14.13 -8.93
N ARG A 98 -2.77 13.66 -9.82
CA ARG A 98 -4.09 14.26 -10.03
C ARG A 98 -5.09 13.74 -8.98
N PRO A 99 -6.17 14.48 -8.67
CA PRO A 99 -7.21 14.00 -7.77
C PRO A 99 -7.77 12.63 -8.17
N ASP A 100 -8.01 12.40 -9.46
CA ASP A 100 -8.50 11.11 -9.97
C ASP A 100 -7.53 9.94 -9.69
N ALA A 101 -6.23 10.19 -9.69
CA ALA A 101 -5.23 9.18 -9.35
C ALA A 101 -5.29 8.86 -7.85
N LEU A 102 -5.34 9.88 -6.99
CA LEU A 102 -5.48 9.69 -5.55
C LEU A 102 -6.76 8.91 -5.21
N GLY A 103 -7.91 9.31 -5.76
CA GLY A 103 -9.18 8.62 -5.49
C GLY A 103 -9.19 7.17 -5.97
N ARG A 104 -8.52 6.86 -7.09
CA ARG A 104 -8.38 5.48 -7.57
C ARG A 104 -7.54 4.64 -6.59
N GLU A 105 -6.39 5.14 -6.15
CA GLU A 105 -5.55 4.42 -5.18
C GLU A 105 -6.24 4.24 -3.82
N VAL A 106 -7.06 5.21 -3.40
CA VAL A 106 -7.87 5.07 -2.18
C VAL A 106 -8.89 3.96 -2.31
N LYS A 107 -9.60 3.87 -3.45
CA LYS A 107 -10.52 2.74 -3.67
C LYS A 107 -9.80 1.40 -3.73
N ALA A 108 -8.60 1.36 -4.32
CA ALA A 108 -7.77 0.16 -4.31
C ALA A 108 -7.37 -0.24 -2.88
N ALA A 109 -6.94 0.73 -2.05
CA ALA A 109 -6.63 0.51 -0.64
C ALA A 109 -7.86 0.03 0.16
N MET A 110 -9.02 0.65 -0.05
CA MET A 110 -10.28 0.23 0.59
C MET A 110 -10.65 -1.21 0.19
N ALA A 111 -10.58 -1.54 -1.11
CA ALA A 111 -10.86 -2.89 -1.60
C ALA A 111 -9.89 -3.94 -1.03
N SER A 112 -8.62 -3.57 -0.80
CA SER A 112 -7.63 -4.45 -0.19
C SER A 112 -7.95 -4.86 1.26
N CYS A 113 -8.87 -4.16 1.94
CA CYS A 113 -9.33 -4.53 3.28
C CYS A 113 -10.12 -5.85 3.29
N LYS A 114 -10.72 -6.22 2.16
CA LYS A 114 -11.52 -7.45 2.01
C LYS A 114 -10.57 -8.65 2.09
N ASN A 115 -10.56 -9.32 3.24
CA ASN A 115 -9.67 -10.44 3.58
C ASN A 115 -8.23 -10.07 3.96
N ALA A 116 -7.94 -8.80 4.27
CA ALA A 116 -6.65 -8.47 4.85
C ALA A 116 -6.61 -8.82 6.34
N GLU A 117 -5.41 -9.15 6.82
CA GLU A 117 -5.13 -9.39 8.24
C GLU A 117 -4.39 -8.20 8.84
N PRO A 118 -4.55 -7.97 10.16
CA PRO A 118 -3.70 -7.03 10.89
C PRO A 118 -2.22 -7.37 10.68
N ALA A 119 -1.42 -6.36 10.33
CA ALA A 119 0.02 -6.54 10.26
C ALA A 119 0.64 -6.64 11.66
N ASP A 120 1.73 -7.39 11.76
CA ASP A 120 2.63 -7.24 12.91
C ASP A 120 3.23 -5.83 12.91
N ASN A 121 3.35 -5.22 14.09
CA ASN A 121 3.79 -3.84 14.19
C ASN A 121 5.27 -3.68 13.83
N ALA A 122 6.14 -4.65 14.14
CA ALA A 122 7.55 -4.58 13.78
C ALA A 122 7.72 -4.69 12.25
N GLU A 123 7.00 -5.63 11.63
CA GLU A 123 6.99 -5.77 10.16
C GLU A 123 6.48 -4.50 9.47
N LEU A 124 5.39 -3.92 9.98
CA LEU A 124 4.81 -2.71 9.40
C LEU A 124 5.78 -1.51 9.51
N MET A 125 6.42 -1.35 10.66
CA MET A 125 7.36 -0.26 10.89
C MET A 125 8.61 -0.38 10.01
N ASP A 126 9.11 -1.60 9.80
CA ASP A 126 10.19 -1.88 8.85
C ASP A 126 9.82 -1.46 7.41
N ARG A 127 8.61 -1.85 6.95
CA ARG A 127 8.09 -1.45 5.62
C ARG A 127 7.91 0.06 5.48
N LEU A 128 7.60 0.76 6.57
CA LEU A 128 7.45 2.22 6.60
C LEU A 128 8.79 2.95 6.79
N GLY A 129 9.88 2.23 7.05
CA GLY A 129 11.20 2.81 7.33
C GLY A 129 11.24 3.64 8.62
N ALA A 130 10.49 3.23 9.65
CA ALA A 130 10.41 3.92 10.94
C ALA A 130 10.60 2.93 12.10
N ARG A 131 10.98 3.40 13.29
CA ARG A 131 11.07 2.56 14.50
C ARG A 131 9.74 2.44 15.25
N GLY A 132 8.78 3.29 14.91
CA GLY A 132 7.49 3.32 15.57
C GLY A 132 6.57 4.40 15.00
N TRP A 133 5.28 4.30 15.35
CA TRP A 133 4.26 5.24 14.87
C TRP A 133 4.60 6.69 15.13
N LYS A 134 5.14 7.03 16.30
CA LYS A 134 5.49 8.41 16.64
C LYS A 134 6.50 9.02 15.67
N GLU A 135 7.52 8.25 15.28
CA GLU A 135 8.52 8.65 14.30
C GLU A 135 7.93 8.67 12.88
N PHE A 136 7.18 7.62 12.51
CA PHE A 136 6.52 7.55 11.21
C PHE A 136 5.61 8.77 10.98
N THR A 137 4.81 9.17 11.96
CA THR A 137 3.83 10.26 11.79
C THR A 137 4.44 11.65 11.91
N GLU A 138 5.73 11.77 12.23
CA GLU A 138 6.37 13.06 12.41
C GLU A 138 6.35 13.90 11.13
N GLY A 139 5.85 15.13 11.25
CA GLY A 139 5.72 16.08 10.14
C GLY A 139 4.74 15.64 9.05
N LYS A 140 3.91 14.63 9.30
CA LYS A 140 2.88 14.16 8.36
C LYS A 140 1.50 14.69 8.76
N LEU A 141 0.67 14.93 7.76
CA LEU A 141 -0.77 15.18 7.95
C LEU A 141 -1.53 13.88 7.66
N SER A 142 -2.73 13.71 8.22
CA SER A 142 -3.53 12.51 7.99
C SER A 142 -5.00 12.83 7.69
N VAL A 143 -5.56 12.11 6.71
CA VAL A 143 -7.00 12.06 6.43
C VAL A 143 -7.48 10.64 6.65
N SER A 144 -8.55 10.48 7.42
CA SER A 144 -9.20 9.18 7.62
C SER A 144 -10.35 9.01 6.62
N VAL A 145 -10.41 7.85 5.97
CA VAL A 145 -11.44 7.46 5.01
C VAL A 145 -12.02 6.10 5.42
N TYR A 146 -13.33 5.97 5.46
CA TYR A 146 -13.97 4.70 5.81
C TYR A 146 -15.34 4.54 5.17
N TYR A 147 -15.74 3.29 4.97
CA TYR A 147 -17.05 2.95 4.44
C TYR A 147 -18.07 2.67 5.55
N LYS A 148 -19.31 3.12 5.36
CA LYS A 148 -20.47 2.69 6.15
C LYS A 148 -21.65 2.39 5.23
N GLU A 149 -22.22 1.20 5.32
CA GLU A 149 -23.23 0.66 4.39
C GLU A 149 -24.36 1.66 4.04
N ASN A 150 -24.92 2.33 5.05
CA ASN A 150 -26.04 3.26 4.86
C ASN A 150 -25.63 4.73 4.62
N LYS A 151 -24.33 5.04 4.57
CA LYS A 151 -23.84 6.41 4.36
C LYS A 151 -22.87 6.56 3.18
N GLY A 152 -22.24 5.49 2.74
CA GLY A 152 -21.21 5.52 1.71
C GLY A 152 -19.82 5.76 2.29
N ILE A 153 -19.03 6.60 1.62
CA ILE A 153 -17.64 6.91 1.94
C ILE A 153 -17.61 8.14 2.83
N LEU A 154 -17.02 7.98 4.02
CA LEU A 154 -16.94 8.99 5.07
C LEU A 154 -15.50 9.44 5.23
N MET A 155 -15.28 10.74 5.37
CA MET A 155 -13.95 11.31 5.44
C MET A 155 -13.84 12.38 6.53
N ASN A 156 -12.68 12.38 7.19
CA ASN A 156 -12.35 13.31 8.26
C ASN A 156 -10.90 13.78 8.16
N SER A 157 -10.69 15.09 8.31
CA SER A 157 -9.38 15.65 8.64
C SER A 157 -9.02 15.29 10.08
N THR A 158 -7.71 15.28 10.35
CA THR A 158 -7.20 14.91 11.66
C THR A 158 -6.15 15.89 12.18
N VAL A 159 -5.93 15.83 13.49
CA VAL A 159 -4.88 16.56 14.20
C VAL A 159 -3.93 15.57 14.84
N ARG A 160 -2.62 15.75 14.63
CA ARG A 160 -1.60 14.91 15.26
C ARG A 160 -1.44 15.27 16.74
N THR A 161 -1.44 14.28 17.62
CA THR A 161 -1.15 14.47 19.05
C THR A 161 0.38 14.46 19.31
N PRO A 162 0.84 14.97 20.46
CA PRO A 162 2.26 14.88 20.84
C PRO A 162 2.82 13.45 20.89
N GLU A 163 1.97 12.46 21.15
CA GLU A 163 2.28 11.04 21.19
C GLU A 163 2.41 10.43 19.78
N GLY A 164 2.02 11.18 18.74
CA GLY A 164 2.06 10.73 17.35
C GLY A 164 0.84 9.95 16.89
N ALA A 165 -0.25 9.99 17.67
CA ALA A 165 -1.56 9.53 17.25
C ALA A 165 -2.28 10.64 16.45
N TYR A 166 -3.42 10.31 15.84
CA TYR A 166 -4.29 11.28 15.18
C TYR A 166 -5.69 11.23 15.76
N VAL A 167 -6.28 12.40 15.98
CA VAL A 167 -7.67 12.57 16.43
C VAL A 167 -8.45 13.35 15.39
N PHE A 168 -9.75 13.10 15.26
CA PHE A 168 -10.58 13.85 14.31
C PHE A 168 -10.71 15.30 14.74
N THR A 169 -10.61 16.22 13.77
CA THR A 169 -10.76 17.66 14.01
C THR A 169 -12.16 18.03 14.49
N VAL A 170 -13.18 17.29 14.04
CA VAL A 170 -14.59 17.53 14.37
C VAL A 170 -15.26 16.26 14.89
N ARG A 171 -16.35 16.44 15.65
CA ARG A 171 -17.27 15.36 15.97
C ARG A 171 -18.21 15.12 14.78
N GLY A 172 -18.22 13.90 14.23
CA GLY A 172 -19.02 13.55 13.06
C GLY A 172 -18.16 13.38 11.80
N HIS A 173 -18.79 13.39 10.62
CA HIS A 173 -18.12 13.24 9.32
C HIS A 173 -18.08 14.59 8.61
N GLU A 174 -16.92 14.99 8.09
CA GLU A 174 -16.80 16.27 7.38
C GLU A 174 -17.26 16.19 5.93
N ILE A 175 -16.93 15.08 5.25
CA ILE A 175 -17.39 14.81 3.90
C ILE A 175 -18.01 13.42 3.87
N CYS A 176 -19.17 13.33 3.22
CA CYS A 176 -19.90 12.10 2.96
C CYS A 176 -20.14 11.99 1.47
N LEU A 177 -19.61 10.96 0.83
CA LEU A 177 -19.79 10.68 -0.59
C LEU A 177 -20.57 9.38 -0.77
N PRO A 178 -21.37 9.24 -1.84
CA PRO A 178 -22.02 7.97 -2.14
C PRO A 178 -20.99 6.87 -2.43
N ALA A 179 -21.39 5.61 -2.26
CA ALA A 179 -20.53 4.44 -2.46
C ALA A 179 -19.98 4.31 -3.89
N ASP A 180 -20.66 4.89 -4.88
CA ASP A 180 -20.30 4.89 -6.29
C ASP A 180 -19.63 6.20 -6.74
N ALA A 181 -19.28 7.10 -5.82
CA ALA A 181 -18.60 8.36 -6.13
C ALA A 181 -17.39 8.13 -7.05
N ASP A 182 -17.21 8.97 -8.06
CA ASP A 182 -16.09 8.83 -8.98
C ASP A 182 -14.74 9.12 -8.30
N HIS A 183 -13.65 8.75 -8.97
CA HIS A 183 -12.31 8.92 -8.41
C HIS A 183 -11.91 10.38 -8.23
N SER A 184 -12.38 11.29 -9.10
CA SER A 184 -12.04 12.72 -8.99
C SER A 184 -12.68 13.31 -7.75
N SER A 185 -13.99 13.10 -7.57
CA SER A 185 -14.76 13.57 -6.41
C SER A 185 -14.16 13.07 -5.09
N LEU A 186 -13.77 11.79 -5.03
CA LEU A 186 -13.11 11.21 -3.86
C LEU A 186 -11.74 11.88 -3.59
N GLY A 187 -10.90 11.99 -4.62
CA GLY A 187 -9.58 12.61 -4.49
C GLY A 187 -9.64 14.09 -4.11
N GLU A 188 -10.57 14.85 -4.71
CA GLU A 188 -10.82 16.27 -4.40
C GLU A 188 -11.27 16.44 -2.95
N GLY A 189 -12.19 15.61 -2.47
CA GLY A 189 -12.62 15.63 -1.07
C GLY A 189 -11.47 15.40 -0.09
N ILE A 190 -10.57 14.47 -0.39
CA ILE A 190 -9.39 14.21 0.45
C ILE A 190 -8.44 15.40 0.44
N LEU A 191 -8.16 15.97 -0.73
CA LEU A 191 -7.29 17.14 -0.86
C LEU A 191 -7.87 18.39 -0.18
N GLU A 192 -9.19 18.52 -0.13
CA GLU A 192 -9.87 19.58 0.60
C GLU A 192 -9.72 19.40 2.12
N LEU A 193 -9.89 18.18 2.63
CA LEU A 193 -9.67 17.87 4.05
C LEU A 193 -8.20 18.01 4.46
N LEU A 194 -7.27 17.73 3.56
CA LEU A 194 -5.85 17.90 3.81
C LEU A 194 -5.47 19.35 4.21
N LYS A 195 -6.18 20.35 3.67
CA LYS A 195 -5.99 21.77 4.02
C LYS A 195 -6.39 22.08 5.46
N LYS A 196 -7.27 21.25 6.04
CA LYS A 196 -7.81 21.40 7.41
C LYS A 196 -7.01 20.64 8.46
N CYS A 197 -6.16 19.69 8.05
CA CYS A 197 -5.34 18.90 8.97
C CYS A 197 -4.31 19.76 9.71
N ARG A 198 -3.94 19.37 10.93
CA ARG A 198 -2.96 20.08 11.77
C ARG A 198 -1.97 19.12 12.44
#